data_AF-A0A2W0AR14-F1
#
_entry.id   AF-A0A2W0AR14-F1
#
_cell.length_a   1.000
_cell.length_b   1.000
_cell.length_c   1.000
_cell.angle_alpha   90.00
_cell.angle_beta   90.00
_cell.angle_gamma   90.00
#
_symmetry.space_group_name_H-M   'P 1'
#
loop_
_entity.id
_entity.type
_entity.pdbx_description
1 polymer ?
#
loop_
_entity_poly.entity_id
_entity_poly.type
_entity_poly.pdbx_seq_one_letter_code
_entity_poly.pdbx_strand_id
1 'polypeptide(L)'
;MVAFDRFLARLGRKAPHAWVVKGGFALQLRLSNRPRTTKDIDVSAMDRWTREETIAHLLAAVSLDLGDWFEFEVGEPAEAATGAPGRGFRFPIRSLLDGRQFENFHLDVGYGDPLLETPDVLAGPDILAFAEIAPARVRCYPLTRQVAEKLHTYTRT
;
A
#
# COMPACT_ATOMS: atom_id res chain seq x y z
N MET A 1 -4.25 -10.73 -0.91
CA MET A 1 -3.50 -10.31 -2.14
C MET A 1 -4.40 -9.63 -3.18
N VAL A 2 -5.54 -10.23 -3.52
CA VAL A 2 -6.54 -9.60 -4.41
C VAL A 2 -6.99 -8.25 -3.83
N ALA A 3 -7.34 -8.22 -2.53
CA ALA A 3 -7.74 -6.99 -1.86
C ALA A 3 -6.64 -5.92 -1.87
N PHE A 4 -5.37 -6.32 -1.79
CA PHE A 4 -4.23 -5.40 -1.79
C PHE A 4 -4.09 -4.75 -3.16
N ASP A 5 -4.16 -5.55 -4.23
CA ASP A 5 -4.18 -5.05 -5.59
C ASP A 5 -5.32 -4.04 -5.78
N ARG A 6 -6.55 -4.40 -5.37
CA ARG A 6 -7.71 -3.53 -5.56
C ARG A 6 -7.71 -2.26 -4.74
N PHE A 7 -7.16 -2.32 -3.53
CA PHE A 7 -6.94 -1.14 -2.71
C PHE A 7 -5.88 -0.21 -3.31
N LEU A 8 -4.77 -0.78 -3.76
CA LEU A 8 -3.69 -0.02 -4.38
C LEU A 8 -4.09 0.58 -5.75
N ALA A 9 -4.95 -0.09 -6.51
CA ALA A 9 -5.54 0.47 -7.73
C ALA A 9 -6.30 1.78 -7.43
N ARG A 10 -7.06 1.82 -6.33
CA ARG A 10 -7.78 3.01 -5.87
C ARG A 10 -6.84 4.12 -5.41
N LEU A 11 -5.84 3.80 -4.58
CA LEU A 11 -4.83 4.78 -4.16
C LEU A 11 -4.08 5.39 -5.35
N GLY A 12 -3.60 4.54 -6.26
CA GLY A 12 -2.86 4.96 -7.45
C GLY A 12 -3.72 5.73 -8.44
N ARG A 13 -5.02 5.40 -8.58
CA ARG A 13 -5.93 6.15 -9.44
C ARG A 13 -6.29 7.52 -8.85
N LYS A 14 -6.53 7.59 -7.54
CA LYS A 14 -6.93 8.82 -6.87
C LYS A 14 -5.79 9.84 -6.78
N ALA A 15 -4.60 9.38 -6.42
CA ALA A 15 -3.43 10.23 -6.23
C ALA A 15 -2.17 9.53 -6.77
N PRO A 16 -1.97 9.52 -8.11
CA PRO A 16 -0.91 8.74 -8.77
C PRO A 16 0.51 9.05 -8.29
N HIS A 17 0.72 10.26 -7.77
CA HIS A 17 2.04 10.71 -7.33
C HIS A 17 2.21 10.78 -5.82
N ALA A 18 1.16 10.58 -5.03
CA ALA A 18 1.21 10.83 -3.60
C ALA A 18 1.68 9.62 -2.77
N TRP A 19 1.59 8.42 -3.35
CA TRP A 19 1.88 7.16 -2.65
C TRP A 19 3.01 6.39 -3.31
N VAL A 20 3.91 5.84 -2.50
CA VAL A 20 4.96 4.92 -2.96
C VAL A 20 4.98 3.68 -2.08
N VAL A 21 4.75 2.52 -2.68
CA VAL A 21 4.72 1.22 -1.99
C VAL A 21 6.14 0.79 -1.63
N LYS A 22 6.32 0.28 -0.43
CA LYS A 22 7.61 -0.18 0.09
C LYS A 22 7.48 -1.57 0.75
N GLY A 23 8.50 -1.93 1.51
CA GLY A 23 8.44 -3.10 2.37
C GLY A 23 8.31 -4.44 1.65
N GLY A 24 7.64 -5.38 2.31
CA GLY A 24 7.59 -6.78 1.87
C GLY A 24 6.78 -7.00 0.60
N PHE A 25 5.70 -6.24 0.44
CA PHE A 25 4.79 -6.35 -0.70
C PHE A 25 5.42 -5.85 -2.00
N ALA A 26 6.15 -4.73 -1.97
CA ALA A 26 6.85 -4.24 -3.16
C ALA A 26 7.88 -5.25 -3.69
N LEU A 27 8.57 -5.98 -2.80
CA LEU A 27 9.47 -7.08 -3.20
C LEU A 27 8.70 -8.26 -3.79
N GLN A 28 7.52 -8.58 -3.26
CA GLN A 28 6.69 -9.65 -3.78
C GLN A 28 6.20 -9.37 -5.21
N LEU A 29 5.84 -8.12 -5.53
CA LEU A 29 5.50 -7.71 -6.89
C LEU A 29 6.64 -7.95 -7.88
N ARG A 30 7.90 -7.78 -7.46
CA ARG A 30 9.08 -8.01 -8.31
C ARG A 30 9.40 -9.49 -8.52
N LEU A 31 9.08 -10.33 -7.54
CA LEU A 31 9.51 -11.73 -7.53
C LEU A 31 8.49 -12.69 -8.14
N SER A 32 7.26 -12.25 -8.38
CA SER A 32 6.14 -12.91 -9.10
C SER A 32 5.75 -14.35 -8.71
N ASN A 33 6.55 -15.09 -7.93
CA ASN A 33 6.47 -16.55 -7.79
C ASN A 33 6.84 -17.08 -6.40
N ARG A 34 7.02 -16.22 -5.40
CA ARG A 34 7.23 -16.64 -4.00
C ARG A 34 6.24 -15.93 -3.09
N PRO A 35 5.05 -16.51 -2.84
CA PRO A 35 4.12 -15.94 -1.90
C PRO A 35 4.76 -15.94 -0.50
N ARG A 36 5.06 -14.74 0.01
CA ARG A 36 5.14 -14.54 1.45
C ARG A 36 3.76 -14.10 1.91
N THR A 37 3.34 -14.62 3.05
CA THR A 37 2.16 -14.16 3.77
C THR A 37 2.47 -12.78 4.37
N THR A 38 2.40 -11.71 3.57
CA THR A 38 2.42 -10.36 4.09
C THR A 38 0.99 -9.98 4.48
N LYS A 39 0.81 -9.60 5.75
CA LYS A 39 -0.49 -9.17 6.30
C LYS A 39 -0.70 -7.66 6.22
N ASP A 40 0.38 -6.94 5.92
CA ASP A 40 0.40 -5.48 5.92
C ASP A 40 0.90 -4.97 4.54
N ILE A 41 0.42 -3.79 4.16
CA ILE A 41 0.92 -3.00 3.03
C ILE A 41 1.67 -1.80 3.61
N ASP A 42 2.95 -1.66 3.28
CA ASP A 42 3.71 -0.47 3.63
C ASP A 42 3.69 0.54 2.47
N VAL A 43 3.30 1.77 2.76
CA VAL A 43 3.39 2.90 1.82
C VAL A 43 4.10 4.09 2.46
N SER A 44 4.76 4.89 1.64
CA SER A 44 5.18 6.24 2.00
C SER A 44 4.29 7.25 1.29
N ALA A 45 3.75 8.20 2.04
CA ALA A 45 3.22 9.42 1.47
C ALA A 45 4.39 10.32 1.04
N MET A 46 4.24 10.99 -0.11
CA MET A 46 5.24 11.94 -0.61
C MET A 46 5.22 13.26 0.15
N ASP A 47 4.03 13.68 0.59
CA ASP A 47 3.83 14.86 1.40
C ASP A 47 3.71 14.48 2.88
N ARG A 48 4.06 15.41 3.76
CA ARG A 48 3.93 15.21 5.21
C ARG A 48 2.53 15.62 5.66
N TRP A 49 1.61 14.68 5.59
CA TRP A 49 0.23 14.89 6.02
C TRP A 49 0.04 14.68 7.53
N THR A 50 -0.94 15.38 8.09
CA THR A 50 -1.49 15.06 9.41
C THR A 50 -2.26 13.73 9.39
N ARG A 51 -2.66 13.26 10.57
CA ARG A 51 -3.54 12.10 10.70
C ARG A 51 -4.85 12.32 9.93
N GLU A 52 -5.46 13.49 10.10
CA GLU A 52 -6.75 13.85 9.52
C GLU A 52 -6.67 13.97 8.00
N GLU A 53 -5.61 14.60 7.48
CA GLU A 53 -5.33 14.70 6.04
C GLU A 53 -5.12 13.31 5.42
N THR A 54 -4.39 12.44 6.12
CA THR A 54 -4.18 11.05 5.65
C THR A 54 -5.49 10.29 5.59
N ILE A 55 -6.33 10.39 6.63
CA ILE A 55 -7.67 9.79 6.63
C ILE A 55 -8.47 10.33 5.44
N ALA A 56 -8.48 11.64 5.22
CA ALA A 56 -9.20 12.24 4.10
C ALA A 56 -8.72 11.71 2.74
N HIS A 57 -7.40 11.57 2.53
CA HIS A 57 -6.86 10.99 1.32
C HIS A 57 -7.22 9.51 1.13
N LEU A 58 -7.19 8.71 2.20
CA LEU A 58 -7.59 7.31 2.15
C LEU A 58 -9.09 7.17 1.86
N LEU A 59 -9.95 7.91 2.56
CA LEU A 59 -11.39 7.93 2.34
C LEU A 59 -11.75 8.35 0.90
N ALA A 60 -11.06 9.37 0.37
CA ALA A 60 -11.27 9.84 -0.99
C ALA A 60 -10.77 8.85 -2.06
N ALA A 61 -9.87 7.92 -1.71
CA ALA A 61 -9.43 6.86 -2.59
C ALA A 61 -10.39 5.66 -2.54
N VAL A 62 -10.82 5.23 -1.34
CA VAL A 62 -11.75 4.09 -1.21
C VAL A 62 -13.15 4.40 -1.74
N SER A 63 -13.53 5.67 -1.82
CA SER A 63 -14.78 6.10 -2.46
C SER A 63 -14.76 6.04 -3.99
N LEU A 64 -13.61 5.75 -4.62
CA LEU A 64 -13.56 5.49 -6.05
C LEU A 64 -14.23 4.16 -6.37
N ASP A 65 -15.30 4.23 -7.14
CA ASP A 65 -15.87 3.07 -7.82
C ASP A 65 -15.02 2.74 -9.05
N LEU A 66 -14.44 1.53 -9.05
CA LEU A 66 -13.65 1.00 -10.16
C LEU A 66 -14.42 -0.07 -10.96
N GLY A 67 -15.70 -0.32 -10.64
CA GLY A 67 -16.50 -1.37 -11.25
C GLY A 67 -15.98 -2.78 -10.96
N ASP A 68 -15.23 -2.96 -9.88
CA ASP A 68 -14.59 -4.23 -9.49
C ASP A 68 -15.27 -4.91 -8.29
N TRP A 69 -16.46 -4.42 -7.87
CA TRP A 69 -17.28 -4.90 -6.73
C TRP A 69 -16.61 -4.86 -5.36
N PHE A 70 -15.38 -4.33 -5.28
CA PHE A 70 -14.69 -4.15 -4.01
C PHE A 70 -15.11 -2.85 -3.33
N GLU A 71 -15.33 -2.95 -2.03
CA GLU A 71 -15.50 -1.80 -1.13
C GLU A 71 -14.45 -1.88 -0.03
N PHE A 72 -14.06 -0.73 0.51
CA PHE A 72 -13.06 -0.65 1.55
C PHE A 72 -13.48 0.32 2.64
N GLU A 73 -13.38 -0.12 3.88
CA GLU A 73 -13.59 0.68 5.07
C GLU A 73 -12.24 0.96 5.73
N VAL A 74 -11.96 2.23 6.00
CA VAL A 74 -10.75 2.68 6.71
C VAL A 74 -11.11 2.84 8.18
N GLY A 75 -10.54 2.00 9.04
CA GLY A 75 -10.77 2.08 10.48
C GLY A 75 -9.87 3.11 11.17
N GLU A 76 -10.03 3.22 12.48
CA GLU A 76 -9.31 4.21 13.30
C GLU A 76 -7.79 3.93 13.32
N PRO A 77 -6.94 4.94 13.04
CA PRO A 77 -5.50 4.74 13.00
C PRO A 77 -4.86 4.63 14.39
N ALA A 78 -3.93 3.69 14.50
CA ALA A 78 -2.97 3.63 15.60
C ALA A 78 -1.62 4.24 15.18
N GLU A 79 -0.76 4.55 16.14
CA GLU A 79 0.64 4.85 15.82
C GLU A 79 1.30 3.64 15.15
N ALA A 80 2.09 3.86 14.10
CA ALA A 80 2.77 2.77 13.41
C ALA A 80 3.82 2.11 14.33
N ALA A 81 3.81 0.78 14.41
CA ALA A 81 4.74 0.01 15.22
C ALA A 81 6.20 0.09 14.73
N THR A 82 6.42 0.48 13.48
CA THR A 82 7.70 0.45 12.78
C THR A 82 8.22 1.86 12.50
N GLY A 83 9.00 2.42 13.43
CA GLY A 83 9.69 3.69 13.23
C GLY A 83 10.03 4.43 14.53
N ALA A 84 10.64 5.61 14.40
CA ALA A 84 10.69 6.57 15.50
C ALA A 84 9.28 7.16 15.74
N PRO A 85 8.91 7.53 16.97
CA PRO A 85 7.62 8.14 17.28
C PRO A 85 7.29 9.30 16.33
N GLY A 86 6.03 9.38 15.87
CA GLY A 86 5.56 10.45 14.98
C GLY A 86 5.95 10.32 13.50
N ARG A 87 6.41 9.13 13.04
CA ARG A 87 6.80 8.90 11.63
C ARG A 87 5.78 8.19 10.75
N GLY A 88 4.65 7.74 11.30
CA GLY A 88 3.64 7.04 10.53
C GLY A 88 2.43 6.60 11.34
N PHE A 89 1.37 6.20 10.63
CA PHE A 89 0.16 5.63 11.20
C PHE A 89 -0.13 4.27 10.58
N ARG A 90 -0.71 3.38 11.39
CA ARG A 90 -1.21 2.08 10.97
C ARG A 90 -2.73 2.13 10.90
N PHE A 91 -3.28 1.86 9.71
CA PHE A 91 -4.72 1.87 9.47
C PHE A 91 -5.23 0.44 9.28
N PRO A 92 -6.18 -0.03 10.09
CA PRO A 92 -6.91 -1.26 9.79
C PRO A 92 -7.83 -1.01 8.59
N ILE A 93 -7.73 -1.88 7.57
CA ILE A 93 -8.54 -1.83 6.36
C ILE A 93 -9.41 -3.09 6.32
N ARG A 94 -10.71 -2.89 6.18
CA ARG A 94 -11.68 -3.96 5.92
C ARG A 94 -12.08 -3.92 4.47
N SER A 95 -11.85 -5.02 3.75
CA SER A 95 -12.26 -5.19 2.37
C SER A 95 -13.55 -5.98 2.31
N LEU A 96 -14.51 -5.47 1.56
CA LEU A 96 -15.75 -6.15 1.22
C LEU A 96 -15.78 -6.45 -0.27
N LEU A 97 -16.45 -7.54 -0.63
CA LEU A 97 -16.75 -7.93 -2.00
C LEU A 97 -18.22 -8.29 -2.03
N ASP A 98 -19.00 -7.58 -2.85
CA ASP A 98 -20.46 -7.76 -2.94
C ASP A 98 -21.15 -7.67 -1.56
N GLY A 99 -20.78 -6.64 -0.78
CA GLY A 99 -21.30 -6.39 0.57
C GLY A 99 -20.88 -7.39 1.66
N ARG A 100 -20.06 -8.39 1.33
CA ARG A 100 -19.56 -9.39 2.30
C ARG A 100 -18.10 -9.18 2.60
N GLN A 101 -17.69 -9.40 3.86
CA GLN A 101 -16.29 -9.30 4.23
C GLN A 101 -15.45 -10.31 3.43
N PHE A 102 -14.41 -9.79 2.77
CA PHE A 102 -13.51 -10.57 1.93
C PHE A 102 -12.15 -10.79 2.60
N GLU A 103 -11.45 -9.71 2.98
CA GLU A 103 -10.11 -9.75 3.59
C GLU A 103 -9.91 -8.53 4.50
N ASN A 104 -9.23 -8.70 5.64
CA ASN A 104 -8.81 -7.59 6.50
C ASN A 104 -7.29 -7.52 6.52
N PHE A 105 -6.74 -6.31 6.49
CA PHE A 105 -5.30 -6.08 6.50
C PHE A 105 -4.96 -4.74 7.12
N HIS A 106 -3.67 -4.47 7.32
CA HIS A 106 -3.23 -3.14 7.76
C HIS A 106 -2.50 -2.41 6.63
N LEU A 107 -2.72 -1.09 6.57
CA LEU A 107 -1.93 -0.17 5.79
C LEU A 107 -1.03 0.63 6.73
N ASP A 108 0.28 0.47 6.60
CA ASP A 108 1.27 1.28 7.29
C ASP A 108 1.66 2.46 6.39
N VAL A 109 1.31 3.67 6.83
CA VAL A 109 1.64 4.92 6.13
C VAL A 109 2.80 5.59 6.84
N GLY A 110 3.94 5.70 6.16
CA GLY A 110 5.09 6.48 6.60
C GLY A 110 5.18 7.84 5.92
N TYR A 111 5.88 8.79 6.54
CA TYR A 111 6.10 10.15 6.02
C TYR A 111 7.57 10.55 6.04
N GLY A 112 7.93 11.51 5.18
CA GLY A 112 9.20 12.23 5.27
C GLY A 112 10.42 11.42 4.82
N ASP A 113 10.20 10.30 4.15
CA ASP A 113 11.26 9.53 3.50
C ASP A 113 11.66 10.25 2.19
N PRO A 114 12.87 10.85 2.09
CA PRO A 114 13.27 11.57 0.89
C PRO A 114 13.47 10.59 -0.26
N LEU A 115 12.76 10.77 -1.37
CA LEU A 115 12.85 9.91 -2.53
C LEU A 115 13.99 10.39 -3.45
N LEU A 116 15.16 9.78 -3.31
CA LEU A 116 16.40 10.18 -4.00
C LEU A 116 16.50 9.69 -5.45
N GLU A 117 15.70 8.69 -5.80
CA GLU A 117 15.69 8.02 -7.11
C GLU A 117 14.25 7.91 -7.61
N THR A 118 14.06 7.82 -8.93
CA THR A 118 12.72 7.69 -9.52
C THR A 118 12.09 6.35 -9.11
N PRO A 119 10.85 6.32 -8.57
CA PRO A 119 10.18 5.07 -8.20
C PRO A 119 9.96 4.18 -9.42
N ASP A 120 10.10 2.88 -9.20
CA ASP A 120 9.72 1.90 -10.21
C ASP A 120 8.21 1.80 -10.28
N VAL A 121 7.65 1.64 -11.48
CA VAL A 121 6.23 1.33 -11.65
C VAL A 121 6.09 -0.17 -11.84
N LEU A 122 5.48 -0.85 -10.88
CA LEU A 122 5.23 -2.29 -10.91
C LEU A 122 3.74 -2.57 -11.09
N ALA A 123 3.44 -3.66 -11.80
CA ALA A 123 2.09 -4.19 -11.89
C ALA A 123 1.85 -5.24 -10.79
N GLY A 124 0.62 -5.27 -10.27
CA GLY A 124 0.09 -6.40 -9.54
C GLY A 124 0.04 -7.67 -10.40
N PRO A 125 -0.14 -8.84 -9.79
CA PRO A 125 -0.34 -10.07 -10.54
C PRO A 125 -1.69 -10.04 -11.27
N ASP A 126 -1.75 -10.64 -12.44
CA ASP A 126 -2.94 -10.65 -13.30
C ASP A 126 -3.96 -11.74 -12.88
N ILE A 127 -4.40 -11.66 -11.63
CA ILE A 127 -5.27 -12.66 -10.97
C ILE A 127 -6.76 -12.51 -11.33
N LEU A 128 -7.18 -11.34 -11.81
CA LEU A 128 -8.57 -11.03 -12.13
C LEU A 128 -8.80 -10.84 -13.65
N ALA A 129 -7.84 -11.28 -14.48
CA ALA A 129 -7.97 -11.25 -15.94
C ALA A 129 -9.27 -11.89 -16.45
N PHE A 130 -9.71 -12.98 -15.81
CA PHE A 130 -10.94 -13.70 -16.15
C PHE A 130 -12.21 -12.85 -15.97
N ALA A 131 -12.14 -11.78 -15.17
CA ALA A 131 -13.22 -10.84 -14.91
C ALA A 131 -12.97 -9.48 -15.57
N GLU A 132 -12.01 -9.40 -16.51
CA GLU A 132 -11.64 -8.17 -17.24
C GLU A 132 -11.15 -7.02 -16.34
N ILE A 133 -10.69 -7.34 -15.13
CA ILE A 133 -10.14 -6.34 -14.19
C ILE A 133 -8.63 -6.31 -14.31
N ALA A 134 -8.10 -5.19 -14.82
CA ALA A 134 -6.67 -4.98 -14.95
C ALA A 134 -5.98 -4.88 -13.57
N PRO A 135 -4.75 -5.42 -13.42
CA PRO A 135 -3.99 -5.33 -12.19
C PRO A 135 -3.62 -3.87 -11.85
N ALA A 136 -3.42 -3.59 -10.56
CA ALA A 136 -2.97 -2.28 -10.12
C ALA A 136 -1.58 -1.97 -10.67
N ARG A 137 -1.35 -0.72 -11.08
CA ARG A 137 -0.02 -0.20 -11.39
C ARG A 137 0.39 0.75 -10.29
N VAL A 138 1.44 0.41 -9.56
CA VAL A 138 1.87 1.15 -8.37
C VAL A 138 3.30 1.63 -8.49
N ARG A 139 3.55 2.82 -7.96
CA ARG A 139 4.91 3.32 -7.72
C ARG A 139 5.47 2.59 -6.51
N CYS A 140 6.65 2.03 -6.65
CA CYS A 140 7.36 1.30 -5.61
C CYS A 140 8.73 1.92 -5.38
N TYR A 141 9.26 1.81 -4.16
CA TYR A 141 10.67 2.16 -3.92
C TYR A 141 11.58 1.40 -4.89
N PRO A 142 12.61 2.07 -5.44
CA PRO A 142 13.65 1.41 -6.23
C PRO A 142 14.23 0.22 -5.47
N LEU A 143 14.63 -0.82 -6.20
CA LEU A 143 15.15 -2.04 -5.58
C LEU A 143 16.36 -1.76 -4.67
N THR A 144 17.25 -0.85 -5.10
CA THR A 144 18.42 -0.38 -4.33
C THR A 144 18.03 0.08 -2.93
N ARG A 145 17.01 0.93 -2.84
CA ARG A 145 16.48 1.43 -1.57
C ARG A 145 15.85 0.33 -0.72
N GLN A 146 15.05 -0.55 -1.33
CA GLN A 146 14.42 -1.65 -0.59
C GLN A 146 15.46 -2.59 0.05
N VAL A 147 16.56 -2.86 -0.67
CA VAL A 147 17.68 -3.65 -0.15
C VAL A 147 18.37 -2.92 1.00
N ALA A 148 18.63 -1.62 0.86
CA ALA A 148 19.25 -0.80 1.91
C ALA A 148 18.42 -0.75 3.20
N GLU A 149 17.10 -0.54 3.10
CA GLU A 149 16.19 -0.52 4.25
C GLU A 149 16.14 -1.88 4.97
N LYS A 150 16.12 -2.97 4.20
CA LYS A 150 16.18 -4.33 4.77
C LYS A 150 17.50 -4.56 5.48
N LEU A 151 18.64 -4.28 4.83
CA LEU A 151 19.96 -4.46 5.42
C LEU A 151 20.09 -3.66 6.71
N HIS A 152 19.74 -2.38 6.69
CA HIS A 152 19.77 -1.52 7.88
C HIS A 152 18.92 -2.06 9.03
N THR A 153 17.73 -2.61 8.72
CA THR A 153 16.87 -3.24 9.73
C THR A 153 17.49 -4.50 10.33
N TYR A 154 18.17 -5.32 9.51
CA TYR A 154 18.86 -6.53 9.98
C TYR A 154 20.13 -6.26 10.79
N THR A 155 20.79 -5.11 10.58
CA THR A 155 22.05 -4.76 11.24
C THR A 155 21.88 -3.80 12.42
N ARG A 156 20.65 -3.44 12.79
CA ARG A 156 20.38 -2.58 13.94
C ARG A 156 20.47 -3.44 15.21
N THR A 157 21.63 -3.38 15.89
CA THR A 157 21.85 -3.94 17.24
C THR A 157 21.33 -3.00 18.32
#